data_AF-A0A365N7E2-F1
#
_entry.id   AF-A0A365N7E2-F1
#
_cell.length_a   1.000
_cell.length_b   1.000
_cell.length_c   1.000
_cell.angle_alpha   90.00
_cell.angle_beta   90.00
_cell.angle_gamma   90.00
#
_symmetry.space_group_name_H-M   'P 1'
#
loop_
_entity.id
_entity.type
_entity.pdbx_description
1 polymer ?
#
loop_
_entity_poly.entity_id
_entity_poly.type
_entity_poly.pdbx_seq_one_letter_code
_entity_poly.pdbx_strand_id
1 'polypeptide(L)'
;MCTRIKTTMACGHTFTNYATTCGMATNSRPCTPNVKFQHLNDTCAACDPAARRRRVRQDYESRHAELMAEYMAAKQTGDGAAMARVELLVMENSMTTMERNFEIGMHCQEEEVMWWEMI
;
A
#
# COMPACT_ATOMS: atom_id res chain seq x y z
N MET A 1 -0.43 -31.93 -12.39
CA MET A 1 0.06 -30.81 -13.23
C MET A 1 -0.06 -29.53 -12.41
N CYS A 2 1.03 -28.77 -12.23
CA CYS A 2 0.92 -27.49 -11.53
C CYS A 2 0.14 -26.50 -12.38
N THR A 3 -0.75 -25.75 -11.76
CA THR A 3 -1.52 -24.70 -12.43
C THR A 3 -1.06 -23.34 -11.95
N ARG A 4 -0.60 -22.52 -12.90
CA ARG A 4 -0.27 -21.11 -12.69
C ARG A 4 -1.46 -20.29 -13.18
N ILE A 5 -1.97 -19.41 -12.34
CA ILE A 5 -3.04 -18.47 -12.71
C ILE A 5 -2.40 -17.09 -12.84
N LYS A 6 -2.55 -16.48 -14.01
CA LYS A 6 -2.26 -15.07 -14.25
C LYS A 6 -3.57 -14.30 -14.23
N THR A 7 -3.71 -13.42 -13.24
CA THR A 7 -4.91 -12.60 -13.07
C THR A 7 -4.58 -11.16 -13.40
N THR A 8 -5.17 -10.64 -14.46
CA THR A 8 -5.05 -9.23 -14.86
C THR A 8 -6.23 -8.46 -14.27
N MET A 9 -5.95 -7.40 -13.54
CA MET A 9 -6.94 -6.50 -12.93
C MET A 9 -7.38 -5.41 -13.91
N ALA A 10 -8.49 -4.73 -13.61
CA ALA A 10 -8.96 -3.57 -14.40
C ALA A 10 -7.92 -2.44 -14.41
N CYS A 11 -7.21 -2.25 -13.30
CA CYS A 11 -6.13 -1.26 -13.18
C CYS A 11 -4.82 -1.65 -13.92
N GLY A 12 -4.85 -2.62 -14.84
CA GLY A 12 -3.70 -3.03 -15.66
C GLY A 12 -2.65 -3.92 -14.96
N HIS A 13 -2.68 -4.01 -13.63
CA HIS A 13 -1.77 -4.87 -12.88
C HIS A 13 -2.08 -6.36 -13.07
N THR A 14 -1.05 -7.19 -13.19
CA THR A 14 -1.19 -8.65 -13.32
C THR A 14 -0.50 -9.39 -12.19
N PHE A 15 -1.25 -10.21 -11.46
CA PHE A 15 -0.75 -11.06 -10.38
C PHE A 15 -0.60 -12.50 -10.85
N THR A 16 0.46 -13.17 -10.39
CA THR A 16 0.69 -14.59 -10.68
C THR A 16 0.53 -15.39 -9.39
N ASN A 17 -0.49 -16.24 -9.35
CA ASN A 17 -0.75 -17.14 -8.24
C ASN A 17 -0.59 -18.60 -8.68
N TYR A 18 -0.14 -19.46 -7.78
CA TYR A 18 -0.09 -20.91 -8.01
C TYR A 18 -1.28 -21.56 -7.32
N ALA A 19 -2.18 -22.15 -8.11
CA ALA A 19 -3.37 -22.83 -7.57
C ALA A 19 -3.04 -24.20 -6.95
N THR A 20 -1.86 -24.74 -7.27
CA THR A 20 -1.32 -25.99 -6.75
C THR A 20 0.16 -25.78 -6.48
N THR A 21 0.63 -26.17 -5.29
CA THR A 21 2.06 -26.22 -4.99
C THR A 21 2.70 -27.24 -5.94
N CYS A 22 3.66 -26.81 -6.75
CA CYS A 22 4.59 -27.77 -7.31
C CYS A 22 5.37 -28.33 -6.14
N GLY A 23 5.08 -29.57 -5.75
CA GLY A 23 5.88 -30.27 -4.75
C GLY A 23 7.35 -30.07 -5.11
N MET A 24 8.14 -29.60 -4.15
CA MET A 24 9.60 -29.56 -4.25
C MET A 24 10.12 -31.00 -4.23
N ALA A 25 9.82 -31.76 -5.29
CA ALA A 25 10.41 -33.05 -5.53
C ALA A 25 11.76 -32.78 -6.17
N THR A 26 12.82 -32.96 -5.38
CA THR A 26 14.23 -32.78 -5.70
C THR A 26 14.73 -33.60 -6.89
N ASN A 27 13.90 -34.42 -7.54
CA ASN A 27 14.29 -35.32 -8.64
C ASN A 27 13.22 -35.55 -9.73
N SER A 28 12.22 -34.69 -9.91
CA SER A 28 11.22 -34.88 -10.98
C SER A 28 11.28 -33.78 -12.04
N ARG A 29 11.18 -34.21 -13.32
CA ARG A 29 11.10 -33.43 -14.57
C ARG A 29 10.59 -31.98 -14.40
N PRO A 30 11.12 -31.01 -15.18
CA PRO A 30 10.62 -29.63 -15.15
C PRO A 30 9.11 -29.65 -15.35
N CYS A 31 8.37 -29.32 -14.29
CA CYS A 31 6.94 -29.19 -14.39
C CYS A 31 6.65 -27.93 -15.20
N THR A 32 6.25 -28.07 -16.46
CA THR A 32 5.66 -26.95 -17.21
C THR A 32 4.28 -26.68 -16.64
N PRO A 33 4.06 -25.57 -15.91
CA PRO A 33 2.77 -25.32 -15.32
C PRO A 33 1.75 -25.01 -16.42
N ASN A 34 0.53 -25.56 -16.30
CA ASN A 34 -0.58 -25.12 -17.13
C ASN A 34 -0.93 -23.67 -16.72
N VAL A 35 -0.81 -22.72 -17.65
CA VAL A 35 -1.06 -21.31 -17.39
C VAL A 35 -2.51 -20.98 -17.75
N LYS A 36 -3.30 -20.61 -16.75
CA LYS A 36 -4.64 -20.05 -16.93
C LYS A 36 -4.57 -18.53 -16.85
N PHE A 37 -5.25 -17.86 -17.77
CA PHE A 37 -5.42 -16.42 -17.75
C PHE A 37 -6.83 -16.09 -17.26
N GLN A 38 -6.93 -15.11 -16.37
CA GLN A 38 -8.17 -14.60 -15.84
C GLN A 38 -8.11 -13.08 -15.87
N HIS A 39 -9.24 -12.45 -16.15
CA HIS A 39 -9.43 -11.03 -15.94
C HIS A 39 -10.39 -10.80 -14.76
N LEU A 40 -10.04 -9.89 -13.86
CA LEU A 40 -10.92 -9.41 -12.80
C LEU A 40 -11.23 -7.95 -13.07
N ASN A 41 -12.53 -7.64 -13.15
CA ASN A 41 -13.01 -6.26 -13.25
C ASN A 41 -13.07 -5.61 -11.86
N ASP A 42 -11.91 -5.59 -11.21
CA ASP A 42 -11.69 -4.98 -9.90
C ASP A 42 -10.28 -4.35 -9.91
N THR A 43 -10.02 -3.50 -8.94
CA THR A 43 -8.76 -2.77 -8.79
C THR A 43 -7.91 -3.42 -7.71
N CYS A 44 -6.61 -3.52 -7.93
CA CYS A 44 -5.73 -4.11 -6.92
C CYS A 44 -5.61 -3.22 -5.68
N ALA A 45 -5.29 -3.80 -4.52
CA ALA A 45 -5.10 -3.05 -3.29
C ALA A 45 -4.03 -1.94 -3.38
N ALA A 46 -3.10 -2.02 -4.35
CA ALA A 46 -2.11 -0.97 -4.59
C ALA A 46 -2.71 0.27 -5.27
N CYS A 47 -3.76 0.08 -6.08
CA CYS A 47 -4.46 1.13 -6.82
C CYS A 47 -5.73 1.59 -6.10
N ASP A 48 -6.38 0.74 -5.29
CA ASP A 48 -7.59 1.08 -4.54
C ASP A 48 -7.33 2.27 -3.59
N PRO A 49 -8.00 3.43 -3.80
CA PRO A 49 -7.81 4.61 -2.97
C PRO A 49 -8.08 4.35 -1.49
N ALA A 50 -9.07 3.52 -1.16
CA ALA A 50 -9.40 3.21 0.24
C ALA A 50 -8.28 2.40 0.90
N ALA A 51 -7.77 1.37 0.23
CA ALA A 51 -6.61 0.60 0.70
C ALA A 51 -5.35 1.46 0.81
N ARG A 52 -5.09 2.36 -0.15
CA ARG A 52 -3.95 3.29 -0.09
C ARG A 52 -4.04 4.23 1.12
N ARG A 53 -5.21 4.86 1.36
CA ARG A 53 -5.41 5.75 2.52
C ARG A 53 -5.27 5.01 3.84
N ARG A 54 -5.75 3.77 3.94
CA ARG A 54 -5.53 2.93 5.12
C ARG A 54 -4.05 2.70 5.42
N ARG A 55 -3.23 2.44 4.39
CA ARG A 55 -1.77 2.32 4.57
C ARG A 55 -1.12 3.62 5.03
N VAL A 56 -1.47 4.75 4.40
CA VAL A 56 -0.98 6.08 4.81
C VAL A 56 -1.31 6.34 6.28
N ARG A 57 -2.54 6.05 6.71
CA ARG A 57 -2.96 6.18 8.10
C ARG A 57 -2.15 5.28 9.05
N GLN A 58 -1.93 4.02 8.67
CA GLN A 58 -1.15 3.08 9.47
C GLN A 58 0.30 3.54 9.64
N ASP A 59 0.92 4.03 8.57
CA ASP A 59 2.27 4.60 8.61
C ASP A 59 2.33 5.82 9.56
N TYR A 60 1.35 6.73 9.47
CA TYR A 60 1.24 7.89 10.36
C TYR A 60 1.12 7.47 11.81
N GLU A 61 0.19 6.56 12.14
CA GLU A 61 -0.07 6.11 13.51
C GLU A 61 1.16 5.43 14.11
N SER A 62 1.85 4.59 13.34
CA SER A 62 3.11 3.94 13.76
C SER A 62 4.18 4.96 14.08
N ARG A 63 4.44 5.90 13.17
CA ARG A 63 5.48 6.93 13.37
C ARG A 63 5.12 7.90 14.49
N HIS A 64 3.84 8.25 14.61
CA HIS A 64 3.37 9.15 15.67
C HIS A 64 3.54 8.51 17.05
N ALA A 65 3.29 7.21 17.18
CA ALA A 65 3.51 6.49 18.44
C ALA A 65 5.00 6.49 18.86
N GLU A 66 5.92 6.29 17.91
CA GLU A 66 7.37 6.40 18.17
C GLU A 66 7.75 7.80 18.66
N LEU A 67 7.30 8.84 17.96
CA LEU A 67 7.57 10.22 18.33
C LEU A 67 7.00 10.57 19.70
N MET A 68 5.81 10.11 20.04
CA MET A 68 5.24 10.33 21.38
C MET A 68 6.05 9.62 22.47
N ALA A 69 6.60 8.44 22.20
CA ALA A 69 7.50 7.76 23.13
C ALA A 69 8.80 8.56 23.34
N GLU A 70 9.40 9.09 22.27
CA GLU A 70 10.59 9.96 22.34
C GLU A 70 10.31 11.25 23.12
N TYR A 71 9.16 11.88 22.88
CA TYR A 71 8.73 13.08 23.61
C TYR A 71 8.59 12.80 25.11
N MET A 72 7.95 11.67 25.45
CA MET A 72 7.78 11.26 26.85
C MET A 72 9.11 10.98 27.54
N ALA A 73 10.07 10.36 26.85
CA ALA A 73 11.41 10.15 27.37
C ALA A 73 12.14 11.49 27.61
N ALA A 74 12.11 12.41 26.65
CA ALA A 74 12.70 13.75 26.79
C ALA A 74 12.05 14.55 27.93
N LYS A 75 10.73 14.43 28.09
CA LYS A 75 9.98 15.05 29.18
C LYS A 75 10.40 14.52 30.55
N GLN A 76 10.68 13.23 30.68
CA GLN A 76 11.16 12.63 31.94
C GLN A 76 12.53 13.16 32.36
N THR A 77 13.40 13.47 31.39
CA THR A 77 14.73 14.04 31.65
C THR A 77 14.74 15.57 31.72
N GLY A 78 13.60 16.24 31.44
CA GLY A 78 13.50 17.69 31.37
C GLY A 78 14.23 18.32 30.19
N ASP A 79 14.52 17.55 29.13
CA ASP A 79 15.24 18.05 27.95
C ASP A 79 14.27 18.75 27.00
N GLY A 80 14.07 20.05 27.24
CA GLY A 80 13.20 20.90 26.42
C GLY A 80 13.65 21.04 24.97
N ALA A 81 14.95 20.92 24.68
CA ALA A 81 15.46 20.99 23.32
C ALA A 81 15.11 19.72 22.53
N ALA A 82 15.19 18.54 23.17
CA ALA A 82 14.72 17.30 22.57
C ALA A 82 13.20 17.32 22.36
N MET A 83 12.42 17.82 23.33
CA MET A 83 10.96 17.97 23.17
C MET A 83 10.61 18.83 21.95
N ALA A 84 11.23 20.00 21.80
CA ALA A 84 10.99 20.89 20.66
C ALA A 84 11.35 20.24 19.31
N ARG A 85 12.41 19.43 19.25
CA ARG A 85 12.76 18.67 18.03
C ARG A 85 11.70 17.64 17.69
N VAL A 86 11.19 16.92 18.69
CA VAL A 86 10.14 15.92 18.47
C VAL A 86 8.84 16.59 18.01
N GLU A 87 8.48 17.76 18.53
CA GLU A 87 7.31 18.53 18.07
C GLU A 87 7.42 18.89 16.58
N LEU A 88 8.59 19.30 16.10
CA LEU A 88 8.83 19.54 14.68
C LEU A 88 8.64 18.27 13.84
N LEU A 89 9.16 17.13 14.30
CA LEU A 89 9.00 15.85 13.61
C LEU A 89 7.53 15.38 13.57
N VAL A 90 6.72 15.72 14.58
CA VAL A 90 5.27 15.45 14.58
C VAL A 90 4.56 16.28 13.51
N MET A 91 4.95 17.55 13.35
CA MET A 91 4.43 18.40 12.28
C MET A 91 4.80 17.85 10.90
N GLU A 92 6.07 17.46 10.72
CA GLU A 92 6.56 16.85 9.47
C GLU A 92 5.79 15.56 9.13
N ASN A 93 5.62 14.65 10.10
CA ASN A 93 4.84 13.42 9.91
C ASN A 93 3.40 13.70 9.47
N SER A 94 2.80 14.77 10.00
CA SER A 94 1.44 15.20 9.63
C SER A 94 1.39 15.79 8.21
N MET A 95 2.39 16.58 7.83
CA MET A 95 2.52 17.15 6.48
C MET A 95 2.70 16.04 5.43
N THR A 96 3.63 15.11 5.64
CA THR A 96 3.84 13.99 4.72
C THR A 96 2.58 13.13 4.55
N THR A 97 1.81 12.96 5.63
CA THR A 97 0.52 12.26 5.60
C THR A 97 -0.52 13.00 4.75
N MET A 98 -0.57 14.33 4.87
CA MET A 98 -1.45 15.18 4.05
C MET A 98 -1.09 15.11 2.57
N GLU A 99 0.20 15.23 2.23
CA GLU A 99 0.71 15.15 0.85
C GLU A 99 0.36 13.81 0.20
N ARG A 100 0.64 12.70 0.88
CA ARG A 100 0.31 11.35 0.38
C ARG A 100 -1.20 11.15 0.19
N ASN A 101 -2.02 11.70 1.08
CA ASN A 101 -3.48 11.65 0.92
C ASN A 101 -3.97 12.50 -0.25
N PHE A 102 -3.34 13.65 -0.50
CA PHE A 102 -3.62 14.51 -1.64
C PHE A 102 -3.29 13.81 -2.97
N GLU A 103 -2.12 13.17 -3.07
CA GLU A 103 -1.73 12.36 -4.24
C GLU A 103 -2.73 11.23 -4.52
N ILE A 104 -3.25 10.58 -3.48
CA ILE A 104 -4.30 9.56 -3.63
C ILE A 104 -5.59 10.18 -4.18
N GLY A 105 -5.94 11.39 -3.74
CA GLY A 105 -7.14 12.12 -4.20
C GLY A 105 -7.07 12.57 -5.65
N MET A 106 -5.91 13.03 -6.13
CA MET A 106 -5.72 13.46 -7.52
C MET A 106 -6.03 12.35 -8.52
N HIS A 107 -5.57 11.12 -8.26
CA HIS A 107 -5.81 9.98 -9.13
C HIS A 107 -7.27 9.49 -9.16
N CYS A 108 -8.13 9.96 -8.25
CA CYS A 108 -9.57 9.63 -8.27
C CYS A 108 -10.36 10.58 -9.17
N GLN A 109 -9.90 11.81 -9.39
CA GLN A 109 -10.64 12.81 -10.16
C GLN A 109 -10.50 12.62 -11.68
N GLU A 110 -9.39 12.05 -12.16
CA GLU A 110 -9.22 11.75 -13.59
C GLU A 110 -10.22 10.70 -14.10
N GLU A 111 -10.71 9.80 -13.24
CA GLU A 111 -11.72 8.80 -13.63
C GLU A 111 -13.17 9.32 -13.56
N GLU A 112 -13.49 10.30 -12.71
CA GLU A 112 -14.85 10.85 -12.60
C GLU A 112 -15.17 11.97 -13.62
N VAL A 113 -14.17 12.69 -14.12
CA VAL A 113 -14.39 13.80 -15.08
C VAL A 113 -14.74 13.29 -16.49
N MET A 114 -14.42 12.03 -16.82
CA MET A 114 -14.66 11.46 -18.16
C MET A 114 -16.10 10.96 -18.41
N TRP A 115 -16.97 10.94 -17.39
CA TRP A 115 -18.35 10.42 -17.52
C TRP A 115 -19.42 11.48 -17.78
N TRP A 116 -19.09 12.78 -17.66
CA TRP A 116 -20.07 13.87 -17.81
C TRP A 116 -20.00 14.62 -19.14
N GLU A 117 -19.01 14.35 -20.00
CA GLU A 117 -18.86 14.99 -21.32
C GLU A 117 -19.46 14.16 -22.49
N MET A 118 -20.18 13.07 -22.20
CA MET A 118 -20.86 12.23 -23.21
C MET A 118 -22.39 12.18 -23.02
N ILE A 119 -23.05 13.33 -22.83
CA ILE A 119 -24.52 13.46 -22.94
C ILE A 119 -24.84 14.60 -23.90
#